data_AF-A6Q930-F1
#
_entry.id   AF-A6Q930-F1
#
_cell.length_a   1.000
_cell.length_b   1.000
_cell.length_c   1.000
_cell.angle_alpha   90.00
_cell.angle_beta   90.00
_cell.angle_gamma   90.00
#
_symmetry.space_group_name_H-M   'P 1'
#
loop_
_entity.id
_entity.type
_entity.pdbx_description
1 polymer ?
#
loop_
_entity_poly.entity_id
_entity_poly.type
_entity_poly.pdbx_seq_one_letter_code
_entity_poly.pdbx_strand_id
1 'polypeptide(L)'
;MNNIMNSIFFGFKEILTWRTMKYVTISGVIVSLVWLGIGILVWDGLINFSSKIIDMVPFSMLRSNGAWMLSTFLWFQMTLITFALIFAFFGNLILRKVSKEKYSTFSVLMLVGSALFWGLIWFFKGSYIYHQFLQLLTWLPFETVEKGIAFLIGFYIIYNAIVVSLVFLASIFSEPLIELIEIEHFPEDKVIRDNVFKTTRYTIKDSAIFIGLSILAFPLLFVPLLNIFIQIALWIWLIKDTMGYDAAALTHENVDKSILKEHSGTIWFVAFVTVLFNFVPVFNIFGPFFGLITMFHYFKTLDNH
;
A
#
# COMPACT_ATOMS: atom_id res chain seq x y z
N MET A 1 20.63 10.36 -6.89
CA MET A 1 19.83 10.33 -5.64
C MET A 1 19.10 11.65 -5.38
N ASN A 2 19.75 12.82 -5.53
CA ASN A 2 19.08 14.12 -5.31
C ASN A 2 17.80 14.31 -6.13
N ASN A 3 17.81 13.99 -7.43
CA ASN A 3 16.63 14.14 -8.29
C ASN A 3 15.46 13.22 -7.88
N ILE A 4 15.75 12.03 -7.34
CA ILE A 4 14.74 11.07 -6.86
C ILE A 4 14.06 11.61 -5.60
N MET A 5 14.86 12.06 -4.62
CA MET A 5 14.32 12.63 -3.38
C MET A 5 13.51 13.90 -3.64
N ASN A 6 13.96 14.76 -4.55
CA ASN A 6 13.20 15.93 -4.98
C ASN A 6 11.86 15.54 -5.61
N SER A 7 11.84 14.49 -6.44
CA SER A 7 10.61 14.01 -7.07
C SER A 7 9.65 13.39 -6.06
N ILE A 8 10.15 12.65 -5.07
CA ILE A 8 9.34 12.11 -3.97
C ILE A 8 8.73 13.25 -3.15
N PHE A 9 9.53 14.27 -2.82
CA PHE A 9 9.05 15.45 -2.10
C PHE A 9 8.00 16.20 -2.90
N PHE A 10 8.22 16.36 -4.21
CA PHE A 10 7.24 16.93 -5.12
C PHE A 10 5.94 16.12 -5.10
N GLY A 11 6.00 14.80 -5.25
CA GLY A 11 4.82 13.92 -5.20
C GLY A 11 4.03 14.05 -3.90
N PHE A 12 4.70 14.13 -2.74
CA PHE A 12 4.04 14.37 -1.45
C PHE A 12 3.42 15.75 -1.34
N LYS A 13 4.09 16.78 -1.85
CA LYS A 13 3.56 18.15 -1.86
C LYS A 13 2.33 18.23 -2.76
N GLU A 14 2.42 17.65 -3.95
CA GLU A 14 1.40 17.73 -4.97
C GLU A 14 0.14 16.95 -4.59
N ILE A 15 0.29 15.74 -4.03
CA ILE A 15 -0.88 14.95 -3.64
C ILE A 15 -1.72 15.59 -2.52
N LEU A 16 -1.11 16.53 -1.78
CA LEU A 16 -1.77 17.31 -0.73
C LEU A 16 -2.34 18.65 -1.24
N THR A 17 -2.15 19.02 -2.50
CA THR A 17 -2.82 20.18 -3.08
C THR A 17 -4.32 19.92 -3.15
N TRP A 18 -5.14 20.96 -2.95
CA TRP A 18 -6.59 20.79 -2.88
C TRP A 18 -7.18 20.14 -4.13
N ARG A 19 -6.68 20.52 -5.31
CA ARG A 19 -7.16 20.02 -6.61
C ARG A 19 -6.88 18.53 -6.76
N THR A 20 -5.62 18.14 -6.57
CA THR A 20 -5.16 16.74 -6.67
C THR A 20 -5.78 15.88 -5.59
N MET A 21 -5.77 16.33 -4.32
CA MET A 21 -6.40 15.61 -3.21
C MET A 21 -7.89 15.37 -3.45
N LYS A 22 -8.64 16.39 -3.91
CA LYS A 22 -10.08 16.24 -4.22
C LYS A 22 -10.29 15.21 -5.33
N TYR A 23 -9.51 15.29 -6.40
CA TYR A 23 -9.59 14.36 -7.52
C TYR A 23 -9.34 12.92 -7.08
N VAL A 24 -8.24 12.69 -6.38
CA VAL A 24 -7.83 11.37 -5.87
C VAL A 24 -8.83 10.82 -4.87
N THR A 25 -9.35 11.66 -3.97
CA THR A 25 -10.31 11.22 -2.95
C THR A 25 -11.63 10.79 -3.58
N ILE A 26 -12.17 11.56 -4.53
CA ILE A 26 -13.42 11.21 -5.22
C ILE A 26 -13.25 9.88 -5.95
N SER A 27 -12.18 9.76 -6.72
CA SER A 27 -11.78 8.55 -7.44
C SER A 27 -11.67 7.32 -6.51
N GLY A 28 -10.96 7.47 -5.39
CA GLY A 28 -10.78 6.41 -4.41
C GLY A 28 -12.06 6.00 -3.68
N VAL A 29 -12.93 6.96 -3.35
CA VAL A 29 -14.23 6.71 -2.73
C VAL A 29 -15.14 5.94 -3.68
N ILE A 30 -15.17 6.31 -4.96
CA ILE A 30 -15.97 5.60 -5.97
C ILE A 30 -15.52 4.14 -6.06
N VAL A 31 -14.22 3.87 -6.18
CA VAL A 31 -13.70 2.50 -6.23
C VAL A 31 -14.04 1.72 -4.96
N SER A 32 -13.90 2.36 -3.80
CA SER A 32 -14.20 1.74 -2.51
C SER A 32 -15.68 1.38 -2.38
N LEU A 33 -16.59 2.25 -2.83
CA LEU A 33 -18.04 2.00 -2.82
C LEU A 33 -18.43 0.88 -3.79
N VAL A 34 -17.82 0.85 -4.98
CA VAL A 34 -18.03 -0.23 -5.96
C VAL A 34 -17.61 -1.58 -5.35
N TRP A 35 -16.41 -1.65 -4.76
CA TRP A 35 -15.93 -2.88 -4.13
C TRP A 35 -16.67 -3.24 -2.85
N LEU A 36 -17.21 -2.26 -2.12
CA LEU A 36 -18.12 -2.53 -1.00
C LEU A 36 -19.41 -3.21 -1.51
N GLY A 37 -20.00 -2.70 -2.58
CA GLY A 37 -21.18 -3.30 -3.22
C GLY A 37 -20.91 -4.70 -3.75
N ILE A 38 -19.81 -4.88 -4.51
CA ILE A 38 -19.37 -6.20 -4.99
C ILE A 38 -19.11 -7.13 -3.81
N GLY A 39 -18.41 -6.63 -2.78
CA GLY A 39 -18.09 -7.34 -1.56
C GLY A 39 -19.35 -7.91 -0.90
N ILE A 40 -20.39 -7.09 -0.70
CA ILE A 40 -21.68 -7.52 -0.13
C ILE A 40 -22.31 -8.63 -0.99
N LEU A 41 -22.27 -8.51 -2.32
CA LEU A 41 -22.89 -9.49 -3.23
C LEU A 41 -22.15 -10.82 -3.29
N VAL A 42 -20.82 -10.80 -3.18
CA VAL A 42 -19.97 -11.99 -3.34
C VAL A 42 -19.42 -12.54 -2.02
N TRP A 43 -19.75 -11.92 -0.88
CA TRP A 43 -19.16 -12.21 0.43
C TRP A 43 -19.30 -13.69 0.80
N ASP A 44 -20.52 -14.23 0.76
CA ASP A 44 -20.78 -15.62 1.14
C ASP A 44 -20.04 -16.60 0.22
N GLY A 45 -19.95 -16.26 -1.07
CA GLY A 45 -19.17 -17.02 -2.04
C GLY A 45 -17.67 -17.00 -1.73
N LEU A 46 -17.11 -15.84 -1.37
CA LEU A 46 -15.72 -15.68 -0.97
C LEU A 46 -15.41 -16.42 0.34
N ILE A 47 -16.31 -16.39 1.32
CA ILE A 47 -16.14 -17.13 2.58
C ILE A 47 -16.15 -18.63 2.32
N ASN A 48 -17.09 -19.13 1.52
CA ASN A 48 -17.15 -20.55 1.16
C ASN A 48 -15.89 -20.98 0.39
N PHE A 49 -15.44 -20.18 -0.57
CA PHE A 49 -14.20 -20.42 -1.30
C PHE A 49 -12.97 -20.43 -0.37
N SER A 50 -12.88 -19.46 0.54
CA SER A 50 -11.77 -19.37 1.49
C SER A 50 -11.75 -20.54 2.48
N SER A 51 -12.93 -20.97 2.94
CA SER A 51 -13.09 -22.12 3.83
C SER A 51 -12.58 -23.41 3.17
N LYS A 52 -12.92 -23.64 1.89
CA LYS A 52 -12.38 -24.76 1.11
C LYS A 52 -10.86 -24.75 0.99
N ILE A 53 -10.25 -23.57 0.87
CA ILE A 53 -8.78 -23.46 0.85
C ILE A 53 -8.21 -23.80 2.24
N ILE A 54 -8.85 -23.30 3.30
CA ILE A 54 -8.43 -23.54 4.69
C ILE A 54 -8.52 -25.03 5.05
N ASP A 55 -9.52 -25.76 4.54
CA ASP A 55 -9.65 -27.22 4.73
C ASP A 55 -8.45 -27.99 4.20
N MET A 56 -7.73 -27.44 3.22
CA MET A 56 -6.49 -28.03 2.69
C MET A 56 -5.28 -27.77 3.60
N VAL A 57 -5.39 -26.87 4.57
CA VAL A 57 -4.30 -26.45 5.47
C VAL A 57 -4.41 -27.19 6.81
N PRO A 58 -3.33 -27.81 7.32
CA PRO A 58 -3.36 -28.49 8.61
C PRO A 58 -3.80 -27.56 9.75
N PHE A 59 -4.67 -28.03 10.63
CA PHE A 59 -5.19 -27.22 11.74
C PHE A 59 -4.10 -26.69 12.69
N SER A 60 -2.99 -27.42 12.83
CA SER A 60 -1.82 -26.95 13.58
C SER A 60 -1.21 -25.67 13.00
N MET A 61 -1.15 -25.56 11.66
CA MET A 61 -0.69 -24.35 10.98
C MET A 61 -1.68 -23.21 11.15
N LEU A 62 -2.99 -23.47 11.02
CA LEU A 62 -4.03 -22.45 11.22
C LEU A 62 -3.96 -21.85 12.62
N ARG A 63 -3.85 -22.67 13.66
CA ARG A 63 -3.70 -22.19 15.05
C ARG A 63 -2.39 -21.44 15.27
N SER A 64 -1.28 -21.97 14.76
CA SER A 64 0.03 -21.31 14.86
C SER A 64 0.01 -19.92 14.21
N ASN A 65 -0.51 -19.82 12.98
CA ASN A 65 -0.58 -18.57 12.26
C ASN A 65 -1.58 -17.61 12.88
N GLY A 66 -2.75 -18.10 13.31
CA GLY A 66 -3.71 -17.31 14.07
C GLY A 66 -3.09 -16.73 15.34
N ALA A 67 -2.28 -17.50 16.08
CA ALA A 67 -1.62 -17.03 17.29
C ALA A 67 -0.60 -15.93 16.99
N TRP A 68 0.17 -16.06 15.90
CA TRP A 68 1.06 -15.00 15.40
C TRP A 68 0.31 -13.74 14.99
N MET A 69 -0.82 -13.88 14.29
CA MET A 69 -1.65 -12.75 13.87
C MET A 69 -2.20 -11.99 15.08
N LEU A 70 -2.78 -12.70 16.05
CA LEU A 70 -3.29 -12.09 17.29
C LEU A 70 -2.18 -11.43 18.10
N SER A 71 -1.01 -12.08 18.19
CA SER A 71 0.18 -11.52 18.83
C SER A 71 0.65 -10.23 18.17
N THR A 72 0.78 -10.21 16.84
CA THR A 72 1.18 -9.03 16.07
C THR A 72 0.15 -7.92 16.19
N PHE A 73 -1.15 -8.26 16.15
CA PHE A 73 -2.23 -7.31 16.33
C PHE A 73 -2.18 -6.68 17.72
N LEU A 74 -1.98 -7.47 18.78
CA LEU A 74 -1.83 -6.95 20.13
C LEU A 74 -0.61 -6.02 20.25
N TRP A 75 0.54 -6.40 19.70
CA TRP A 75 1.74 -5.54 19.66
C TRP A 75 1.46 -4.18 19.01
N PHE A 76 0.76 -4.20 17.87
CA PHE A 76 0.38 -2.98 17.15
C PHE A 76 -0.58 -2.11 17.97
N GLN A 77 -1.62 -2.71 18.59
CA GLN A 77 -2.55 -1.99 19.45
C GLN A 77 -1.83 -1.34 20.64
N MET A 78 -0.95 -2.07 21.31
CA MET A 78 -0.18 -1.55 22.45
C MET A 78 0.74 -0.39 22.02
N THR A 79 1.34 -0.48 20.84
CA THR A 79 2.14 0.60 20.24
C THR A 79 1.30 1.87 20.03
N LEU A 80 0.14 1.74 19.39
CA LEU A 80 -0.76 2.87 19.13
C LEU A 80 -1.35 3.48 20.41
N ILE A 81 -1.76 2.64 21.36
CA ILE A 81 -2.29 3.10 22.65
C ILE A 81 -1.20 3.87 23.40
N THR A 82 0.03 3.36 23.44
CA THR A 82 1.14 4.04 24.12
C THR A 82 1.45 5.38 23.47
N PHE A 83 1.54 5.41 22.14
CA PHE A 83 1.69 6.65 21.38
C PHE A 83 0.56 7.65 21.72
N ALA A 84 -0.69 7.21 21.65
CA ALA A 84 -1.86 8.04 21.93
C ALA A 84 -1.88 8.58 23.37
N LEU A 85 -1.53 7.75 24.36
CA LEU A 85 -1.46 8.17 25.76
C LEU A 85 -0.39 9.23 25.96
N ILE A 86 0.79 9.09 25.34
CA ILE A 86 1.85 10.09 25.43
C ILE A 86 1.37 11.43 24.87
N PHE A 87 0.68 11.41 23.73
CA PHE A 87 0.08 12.62 23.16
C PHE A 87 -1.04 13.20 24.00
N ALA A 88 -1.90 12.36 24.57
CA ALA A 88 -3.00 12.80 25.41
C ALA A 88 -2.52 13.52 26.68
N PHE A 89 -1.49 12.98 27.35
CA PHE A 89 -0.98 13.54 28.60
C PHE A 89 0.05 14.65 28.39
N PHE A 90 0.94 14.52 27.42
CA PHE A 90 2.08 15.41 27.26
C PHE A 90 1.98 16.32 26.03
N GLY A 91 1.11 16.02 25.06
CA GLY A 91 1.01 16.74 23.79
C GLY A 91 0.84 18.25 23.97
N ASN A 92 -0.03 18.67 24.88
CA ASN A 92 -0.24 20.10 25.19
C ASN A 92 0.99 20.78 25.79
N LEU A 93 1.75 20.08 26.63
CA LEU A 93 2.99 20.62 27.21
C LEU A 93 4.09 20.76 26.15
N ILE A 94 4.13 19.81 25.21
CA ILE A 94 5.12 19.74 24.15
C ILE A 94 4.82 20.80 23.08
N LEU A 95 3.55 20.96 22.67
CA LEU A 95 3.12 22.00 21.74
C LEU A 95 3.47 23.42 22.22
N ARG A 96 3.46 23.65 23.54
CA ARG A 96 3.85 24.96 24.11
C ARG A 96 5.35 25.23 24.05
N LYS A 97 6.19 24.19 23.97
CA LYS A 97 7.65 24.31 24.03
C LYS A 97 8.34 24.12 22.67
N VAL A 98 7.66 23.55 21.69
CA VAL A 98 8.26 23.06 20.44
C VAL A 98 7.59 23.72 19.23
N SER A 99 8.38 24.15 18.24
CA SER A 99 7.85 24.69 16.98
C SER A 99 7.09 23.62 16.19
N LYS A 100 6.17 24.04 15.30
CA LYS A 100 5.33 23.11 14.50
C LYS A 100 6.15 22.07 13.73
N GLU A 101 7.27 22.47 13.14
CA GLU A 101 8.15 21.57 12.39
C GLU A 101 8.79 20.50 13.30
N LYS A 102 9.33 20.90 14.44
CA LYS A 102 9.90 19.99 15.44
C LYS A 102 8.85 19.10 16.10
N TYR A 103 7.59 19.55 16.17
CA TYR A 103 6.48 18.75 16.69
C TYR A 103 6.16 17.55 15.79
N SER A 104 6.25 17.71 14.46
CA SER A 104 6.10 16.59 13.52
C SER A 104 7.20 15.54 13.73
N THR A 105 8.47 15.97 13.77
CA THR A 105 9.60 15.09 14.06
C THR A 105 9.46 14.38 15.41
N PHE A 106 9.03 15.12 16.44
CA PHE A 106 8.77 14.55 17.76
C PHE A 106 7.67 13.48 17.70
N SER A 107 6.59 13.71 16.96
CA SER A 107 5.49 12.74 16.80
C SER A 107 5.97 11.44 16.15
N VAL A 108 6.76 11.55 15.09
CA VAL A 108 7.38 10.37 14.45
C VAL A 108 8.30 9.65 15.43
N LEU A 109 9.16 10.37 16.15
CA LEU A 109 10.06 9.79 17.16
C LEU A 109 9.29 9.07 18.26
N MET A 110 8.16 9.62 18.73
CA MET A 110 7.34 8.97 19.75
C MET A 110 6.66 7.71 19.24
N LEU A 111 6.18 7.70 18.01
CA LEU A 111 5.60 6.51 17.39
C LEU A 111 6.66 5.41 17.24
N VAL A 112 7.82 5.76 16.68
CA VAL A 112 8.95 4.82 16.52
C VAL A 112 9.43 4.34 17.89
N GLY A 113 9.58 5.24 18.86
CA GLY A 113 9.98 4.89 20.22
C GLY A 113 8.99 3.95 20.90
N SER A 114 7.68 4.16 20.72
CA SER A 114 6.64 3.26 21.22
C SER A 114 6.73 1.88 20.55
N ALA A 115 6.92 1.84 19.23
CA ALA A 115 7.07 0.60 18.47
C ALA A 115 8.32 -0.18 18.90
N LEU A 116 9.45 0.51 19.10
CA LEU A 116 10.71 -0.09 19.58
C LEU A 116 10.57 -0.61 21.00
N PHE A 117 9.93 0.14 21.89
CA PHE A 117 9.67 -0.28 23.27
C PHE A 117 8.86 -1.58 23.32
N TRP A 118 7.71 -1.62 22.62
CA TRP A 118 6.89 -2.83 22.54
C TRP A 118 7.58 -3.95 21.76
N GLY A 119 8.37 -3.61 20.74
CA GLY A 119 9.20 -4.55 19.99
C GLY A 119 10.22 -5.24 20.90
N LEU A 120 10.85 -4.51 21.81
CA LEU A 120 11.76 -5.06 22.82
C LEU A 120 11.02 -5.99 23.79
N ILE A 121 9.82 -5.60 24.25
CA ILE A 121 8.98 -6.47 25.07
C ILE A 121 8.64 -7.76 24.31
N TRP A 122 8.24 -7.67 23.04
CA TRP A 122 7.96 -8.84 22.20
C TRP A 122 9.20 -9.67 21.92
N PHE A 123 10.38 -9.06 21.82
CA PHE A 123 11.63 -9.81 21.66
C PHE A 123 11.89 -10.71 22.87
N PHE A 124 11.67 -10.23 24.10
CA PHE A 124 11.90 -11.01 25.32
C PHE A 124 10.71 -11.89 25.75
N LYS A 125 9.48 -11.49 25.46
CA LYS A 125 8.24 -12.14 25.93
C LYS A 125 7.38 -12.71 24.81
N GLY A 126 7.81 -12.60 23.55
CA GLY A 126 7.04 -13.01 22.38
C GLY A 126 6.70 -14.49 22.39
N SER A 127 7.61 -15.36 22.85
CA SER A 127 7.33 -16.80 22.98
C SER A 127 6.20 -17.07 23.98
N TYR A 128 6.22 -16.41 25.15
CA TYR A 128 5.16 -16.51 26.14
C TYR A 128 3.82 -16.03 25.55
N ILE A 129 3.80 -14.84 24.95
CA ILE A 129 2.59 -14.24 24.35
C ILE A 129 2.03 -15.15 23.25
N TYR A 130 2.89 -15.66 22.36
CA TYR A 130 2.53 -16.61 21.33
C TYR A 130 1.88 -17.88 21.91
N HIS A 131 2.48 -18.47 22.95
CA HIS A 131 1.91 -19.65 23.60
C HIS A 131 0.54 -19.37 24.25
N GLN A 132 0.34 -18.19 24.84
CA GLN A 132 -0.97 -17.80 25.38
C GLN A 132 -2.04 -17.75 24.28
N PHE A 133 -1.73 -17.13 23.14
CA PHE A 133 -2.66 -17.10 22.01
C PHE A 133 -2.87 -18.49 21.40
N LEU A 134 -1.84 -19.33 21.35
CA LEU A 134 -1.97 -20.71 20.86
C LEU A 134 -2.90 -21.55 21.76
N GLN A 135 -2.80 -21.37 23.08
CA GLN A 135 -3.71 -22.00 24.05
C GLN A 135 -5.15 -21.49 23.86
N LEU A 136 -5.33 -20.17 23.75
CA LEU A 136 -6.64 -19.57 23.47
C LEU A 136 -7.28 -20.16 22.21
N LEU A 137 -6.54 -20.25 21.11
CA LEU A 137 -7.03 -20.82 19.85
C LEU A 137 -7.24 -22.34 19.90
N THR A 138 -6.65 -23.03 20.88
CA THR A 138 -6.88 -24.46 21.10
C THR A 138 -8.18 -24.73 21.84
N TRP A 139 -8.65 -23.77 22.64
CA TRP A 139 -9.94 -23.86 23.32
C TRP A 139 -11.12 -23.54 22.40
N LEU A 140 -10.87 -22.84 21.30
CA LEU A 140 -11.90 -22.52 20.32
C LEU A 140 -12.20 -23.73 19.41
N PRO A 141 -13.48 -23.97 19.06
CA PRO A 141 -13.84 -24.95 18.04
C PRO A 141 -13.16 -24.65 16.71
N PHE A 142 -12.80 -25.71 15.96
CA PHE A 142 -12.15 -25.60 14.66
C PHE A 142 -12.91 -24.64 13.74
N GLU A 143 -14.23 -24.81 13.68
CA GLU A 143 -15.13 -24.07 12.80
C GLU A 143 -15.12 -22.56 13.09
N THR A 144 -14.81 -22.17 14.33
CA THR A 144 -14.71 -20.75 14.71
C THR A 144 -13.40 -20.14 14.21
N VAL A 145 -12.29 -20.86 14.37
CA VAL A 145 -10.97 -20.43 13.89
C VAL A 145 -10.95 -20.39 12.36
N GLU A 146 -11.48 -21.44 11.74
CA GLU A 146 -11.62 -21.56 10.29
C GLU A 146 -12.41 -20.39 9.70
N LYS A 147 -13.63 -20.13 10.21
CA LYS A 147 -14.44 -18.98 9.75
C LYS A 147 -13.75 -17.64 9.96
N GLY A 148 -13.04 -17.48 11.07
CA GLY A 148 -12.26 -16.27 11.34
C GLY A 148 -11.16 -16.06 10.31
N ILE A 149 -10.41 -17.10 9.97
CA ILE A 149 -9.36 -17.04 8.93
C ILE A 149 -9.99 -16.86 7.55
N ALA A 150 -11.11 -17.52 7.26
CA ALA A 150 -11.83 -17.38 5.99
C ALA A 150 -12.28 -15.93 5.76
N PHE A 151 -12.76 -15.27 6.82
CA PHE A 151 -13.10 -13.85 6.81
C PHE A 151 -11.90 -12.98 6.44
N LEU A 152 -10.73 -13.24 7.04
CA LEU A 152 -9.51 -12.48 6.78
C LEU A 152 -9.01 -12.68 5.34
N ILE A 153 -9.09 -13.90 4.80
CA ILE A 153 -8.77 -14.19 3.40
C ILE A 153 -9.74 -13.47 2.46
N GLY A 154 -11.05 -13.50 2.74
CA GLY A 154 -12.05 -12.79 1.95
C GLY A 154 -11.79 -11.27 1.93
N PHE A 155 -11.48 -10.68 3.09
CA PHE A 155 -11.08 -9.28 3.19
C PHE A 155 -9.80 -9.00 2.40
N TYR A 156 -8.79 -9.86 2.52
CA TYR A 156 -7.53 -9.75 1.77
C TYR A 156 -7.75 -9.76 0.25
N ILE A 157 -8.63 -10.64 -0.25
CA ILE A 157 -8.96 -10.72 -1.68
C ILE A 157 -9.61 -9.41 -2.15
N ILE A 158 -10.64 -8.93 -1.46
CA ILE A 158 -11.32 -7.67 -1.80
C ILE A 158 -10.34 -6.50 -1.73
N TYR A 159 -9.50 -6.44 -0.70
CA TYR A 159 -8.54 -5.37 -0.53
C TYR A 159 -7.52 -5.31 -1.66
N ASN A 160 -6.99 -6.45 -2.10
CA ASN A 160 -6.11 -6.49 -3.26
C ASN A 160 -6.83 -6.11 -4.56
N ALA A 161 -8.11 -6.46 -4.68
CA ALA A 161 -8.91 -6.06 -5.82
C ALA A 161 -9.15 -4.53 -5.86
N ILE A 162 -9.29 -3.89 -4.70
CA ILE A 162 -9.29 -2.42 -4.55
C ILE A 162 -7.94 -1.84 -5.01
N VAL A 163 -6.82 -2.37 -4.51
CA VAL A 163 -5.47 -1.92 -4.92
C VAL A 163 -5.29 -1.98 -6.43
N VAL A 164 -5.61 -3.13 -7.05
CA VAL A 164 -5.53 -3.32 -8.50
C VAL A 164 -6.42 -2.31 -9.22
N SER A 165 -7.65 -2.14 -8.75
CA SER A 165 -8.60 -1.20 -9.35
C SER A 165 -8.14 0.25 -9.27
N LEU A 166 -7.47 0.66 -8.19
CA LEU A 166 -6.89 1.99 -8.06
C LEU A 166 -5.69 2.20 -8.98
N VAL A 167 -4.86 1.17 -9.19
CA VAL A 167 -3.78 1.20 -10.20
C VAL A 167 -4.36 1.38 -11.61
N PHE A 168 -5.41 0.62 -11.94
CA PHE A 168 -6.15 0.80 -13.19
C PHE A 168 -6.70 2.22 -13.34
N LEU A 169 -7.32 2.72 -12.28
CA LEU A 169 -7.91 4.05 -12.29
C LEU A 169 -6.84 5.13 -12.49
N ALA A 170 -5.75 5.08 -11.74
CA ALA A 170 -4.63 6.01 -11.90
C ALA A 170 -4.02 5.95 -13.31
N SER A 171 -3.95 4.76 -13.91
CA SER A 171 -3.45 4.57 -15.27
C SER A 171 -4.38 5.16 -16.33
N ILE A 172 -5.69 4.87 -16.26
CA ILE A 172 -6.71 5.38 -17.19
C ILE A 172 -6.84 6.91 -17.08
N PHE A 173 -6.76 7.43 -15.87
CA PHE A 173 -6.90 8.86 -15.58
C PHE A 173 -5.55 9.58 -15.45
N SER A 174 -4.48 8.99 -15.97
CA SER A 174 -3.13 9.54 -15.86
C SER A 174 -2.99 10.87 -16.59
N GLU A 175 -3.44 10.95 -17.83
CA GLU A 175 -3.39 12.18 -18.65
C GLU A 175 -4.13 13.37 -18.01
N PRO A 176 -5.43 13.29 -17.67
CA PRO A 176 -6.14 14.44 -17.10
C PRO A 176 -5.58 14.85 -15.73
N LEU A 177 -5.05 13.91 -14.94
CA LEU A 177 -4.39 14.25 -13.68
C LEU A 177 -3.09 15.01 -13.92
N ILE A 178 -2.25 14.53 -14.84
CA ILE A 178 -0.95 15.15 -15.12
C ILE A 178 -1.12 16.50 -15.82
N GLU A 179 -2.12 16.67 -16.68
CA GLU A 179 -2.45 17.99 -17.29
C GLU A 179 -2.75 19.04 -16.22
N LEU A 180 -3.46 18.68 -15.14
CA LEU A 180 -3.71 19.61 -14.02
C LEU A 180 -2.42 20.08 -13.35
N ILE A 181 -1.43 19.20 -13.24
CA ILE A 181 -0.14 19.47 -12.57
C ILE A 181 0.80 20.24 -13.51
N GLU A 182 0.81 19.89 -14.78
CA GLU A 182 1.57 20.56 -15.84
C GLU A 182 1.20 22.04 -15.93
N ILE A 183 -0.10 22.35 -16.01
CA ILE A 183 -0.58 23.74 -16.12
C ILE A 183 -0.10 24.60 -14.94
N GLU A 184 0.05 24.00 -13.75
CA GLU A 184 0.45 24.71 -12.54
C GLU A 184 1.97 24.81 -12.36
N HIS A 185 2.71 23.78 -12.76
CA HIS A 185 4.14 23.64 -12.44
C HIS A 185 5.09 23.66 -13.64
N PHE A 186 4.60 23.37 -14.84
CA PHE A 186 5.37 23.25 -16.08
C PHE A 186 4.66 23.93 -17.27
N PRO A 187 4.31 25.23 -17.18
CA PRO A 187 3.46 25.89 -18.17
C PRO A 187 4.08 26.01 -19.58
N GLU A 188 5.40 25.83 -19.71
CA GLU A 188 6.13 25.90 -20.97
C GLU A 188 6.35 24.53 -21.64
N ASP A 189 6.15 23.42 -20.92
CA ASP A 189 6.48 22.06 -21.37
C ASP A 189 5.22 21.22 -21.62
N LYS A 190 4.85 21.04 -22.90
CA LYS A 190 3.63 20.28 -23.26
C LYS A 190 3.70 18.80 -22.87
N VAL A 191 2.64 18.27 -22.25
CA VAL A 191 2.40 16.82 -22.11
C VAL A 191 2.06 16.20 -23.46
N ILE A 192 2.52 14.97 -23.64
CA ILE A 192 2.30 14.18 -24.86
C ILE A 192 0.99 13.39 -24.69
N ARG A 193 0.03 13.63 -25.59
CA ARG A 193 -1.41 13.33 -25.41
C ARG A 193 -1.93 12.13 -26.20
N ASP A 194 -1.04 11.27 -26.70
CA ASP A 194 -1.42 10.29 -27.76
C ASP A 194 -1.39 8.81 -27.32
N ASN A 195 -1.39 8.53 -26.01
CA ASN A 195 -0.98 7.20 -25.50
C ASN A 195 -1.92 6.47 -24.53
N VAL A 196 -3.12 6.98 -24.18
CA VAL A 196 -4.04 6.35 -23.19
C VAL A 196 -4.40 4.89 -23.52
N PHE A 197 -4.51 4.54 -24.81
CA PHE A 197 -4.80 3.16 -25.22
C PHE A 197 -3.56 2.24 -25.21
N LYS A 198 -2.35 2.79 -25.32
CA LYS A 198 -1.11 2.00 -25.29
C LYS A 198 -0.72 1.61 -23.85
N THR A 199 -0.98 2.49 -22.88
CA THR A 199 -0.73 2.29 -21.45
C THR A 199 -1.61 1.18 -20.85
N THR A 200 -2.91 1.17 -21.21
CA THR A 200 -3.89 0.17 -20.72
C THR A 200 -3.44 -1.28 -20.92
N ARG A 201 -2.68 -1.58 -21.99
CA ARG A 201 -2.14 -2.93 -22.24
C ARG A 201 -1.16 -3.37 -21.16
N TYR A 202 -0.31 -2.46 -20.68
CA TYR A 202 0.64 -2.75 -19.59
C TYR A 202 -0.11 -2.98 -18.29
N THR A 203 -1.08 -2.12 -17.97
CA THR A 203 -1.94 -2.26 -16.79
C THR A 203 -2.66 -3.60 -16.73
N ILE A 204 -3.24 -4.05 -17.86
CA ILE A 204 -3.91 -5.37 -17.96
C ILE A 204 -2.90 -6.50 -17.77
N LYS A 205 -1.77 -6.46 -18.48
CA LYS A 205 -0.73 -7.48 -18.41
C LYS A 205 -0.20 -7.60 -16.97
N ASP A 206 0.09 -6.47 -16.34
CA ASP A 206 0.66 -6.44 -15.01
C ASP A 206 -0.36 -6.89 -13.97
N SER A 207 -1.62 -6.47 -14.09
CA SER A 207 -2.67 -6.98 -13.21
C SER A 207 -2.87 -8.48 -13.35
N ALA A 208 -2.82 -9.03 -14.58
CA ALA A 208 -2.92 -10.47 -14.80
C ALA A 208 -1.74 -11.24 -14.18
N ILE A 209 -0.51 -10.75 -14.33
CA ILE A 209 0.67 -11.36 -13.72
C ILE A 209 0.61 -11.23 -12.19
N PHE A 210 0.19 -10.08 -11.65
CA PHE A 210 0.00 -9.89 -10.22
C PHE A 210 -1.01 -10.89 -9.66
N ILE A 211 -2.15 -11.10 -10.32
CA ILE A 211 -3.15 -12.09 -9.92
C ILE A 211 -2.54 -13.50 -9.94
N GLY A 212 -1.86 -13.87 -11.03
CA GLY A 212 -1.19 -15.17 -11.15
C GLY A 212 -0.14 -15.40 -10.07
N LEU A 213 0.75 -14.44 -9.84
CA LEU A 213 1.77 -14.49 -8.79
C LEU A 213 1.15 -14.48 -7.39
N SER A 214 0.05 -13.75 -7.17
CA SER A 214 -0.65 -13.74 -5.89
C SER A 214 -1.26 -15.10 -5.56
N ILE A 215 -1.82 -15.80 -6.56
CA ILE A 215 -2.33 -17.17 -6.39
C ILE A 215 -1.18 -18.13 -6.07
N LEU A 216 -0.06 -18.03 -6.78
CA LEU A 216 1.12 -18.88 -6.54
C LEU A 216 1.78 -18.60 -5.18
N ALA A 217 1.82 -17.34 -4.78
CA ALA A 217 2.42 -16.91 -3.52
C ALA A 217 1.46 -17.08 -2.33
N PHE A 218 0.18 -17.39 -2.56
CA PHE A 218 -0.84 -17.49 -1.52
C PHE A 218 -0.43 -18.42 -0.36
N PRO A 219 0.13 -19.63 -0.59
CA PRO A 219 0.60 -20.48 0.51
C PRO A 219 1.70 -19.83 1.36
N LEU A 220 2.55 -19.00 0.74
CA LEU A 220 3.63 -18.31 1.45
C LEU A 220 3.13 -17.14 2.30
N LEU A 221 1.92 -16.63 2.04
CA LEU A 221 1.29 -15.59 2.88
C LEU A 221 0.90 -16.10 4.27
N PHE A 222 0.86 -17.41 4.47
CA PHE A 222 0.68 -18.02 5.79
C PHE A 222 1.97 -18.11 6.60
N VAL A 223 3.13 -17.79 6.03
CA VAL A 223 4.40 -17.76 6.77
C VAL A 223 4.55 -16.38 7.42
N PRO A 224 4.57 -16.26 8.76
CA PRO A 224 4.72 -14.98 9.44
C PRO A 224 5.99 -14.25 9.01
N LEU A 225 5.92 -12.91 8.94
CA LEU A 225 6.96 -12.00 8.45
C LEU A 225 7.23 -12.11 6.95
N LEU A 226 7.39 -13.33 6.41
CA LEU A 226 7.61 -13.56 4.99
C LEU A 226 6.42 -13.05 4.15
N ASN A 227 5.20 -13.20 4.67
CA ASN A 227 3.99 -12.68 4.06
C ASN A 227 4.04 -11.18 3.75
N ILE A 228 4.62 -10.36 4.64
CA ILE A 228 4.76 -8.91 4.45
C ILE A 228 5.71 -8.63 3.28
N PHE A 229 6.86 -9.29 3.23
CA PHE A 229 7.84 -9.09 2.16
C PHE A 229 7.30 -9.53 0.80
N ILE A 230 6.59 -10.66 0.76
CA ILE A 230 5.94 -11.14 -0.45
C ILE A 230 4.87 -10.16 -0.91
N GLN A 231 4.03 -9.66 0.02
CA GLN A 231 2.98 -8.71 -0.33
C GLN A 231 3.54 -7.41 -0.90
N ILE A 232 4.60 -6.88 -0.28
CA ILE A 232 5.31 -5.70 -0.78
C ILE A 232 5.86 -5.98 -2.17
N ALA A 233 6.52 -7.12 -2.38
CA ALA A 233 7.08 -7.48 -3.67
C ALA A 233 5.99 -7.58 -4.77
N LEU A 234 4.85 -8.20 -4.45
CA LEU A 234 3.70 -8.30 -5.36
C LEU A 234 3.16 -6.91 -5.74
N TRP A 235 2.95 -6.02 -4.76
CA TRP A 235 2.47 -4.67 -5.04
C TRP A 235 3.50 -3.83 -5.81
N ILE A 236 4.79 -3.96 -5.52
CA ILE A 236 5.83 -3.25 -6.28
C ILE A 236 5.81 -3.72 -7.72
N TRP A 237 5.70 -5.03 -7.91
CA TRP A 237 5.64 -5.63 -9.24
C TRP A 237 4.45 -5.08 -10.03
N LEU A 238 3.27 -4.97 -9.40
CA LEU A 238 2.07 -4.40 -10.01
C LEU A 238 2.24 -2.92 -10.41
N ILE A 239 2.90 -2.11 -9.57
CA ILE A 239 2.96 -0.65 -9.74
C ILE A 239 4.12 -0.21 -10.62
N LYS A 240 5.30 -0.83 -10.51
CA LYS A 240 6.55 -0.33 -11.10
C LYS A 240 6.47 -0.16 -12.63
N ASP A 241 5.93 -1.16 -13.32
CA ASP A 241 5.95 -1.20 -14.79
C ASP A 241 4.79 -0.38 -15.36
N THR A 242 3.61 -0.50 -14.76
CA THR A 242 2.43 0.29 -15.14
C THR A 242 2.67 1.79 -14.92
N MET A 243 2.96 2.23 -13.69
CA MET A 243 3.13 3.67 -13.42
C MET A 243 4.40 4.24 -14.07
N GLY A 244 5.46 3.43 -14.18
CA GLY A 244 6.69 3.84 -14.86
C GLY A 244 6.46 4.08 -16.35
N TYR A 245 5.70 3.20 -17.01
CA TYR A 245 5.35 3.36 -18.42
C TYR A 245 4.38 4.53 -18.63
N ASP A 246 3.36 4.67 -17.78
CA ASP A 246 2.37 5.74 -17.87
C ASP A 246 3.03 7.12 -17.72
N ALA A 247 3.89 7.26 -16.71
CA ALA A 247 4.65 8.49 -16.50
C ALA A 247 5.58 8.79 -17.69
N ALA A 248 6.32 7.79 -18.20
CA ALA A 248 7.22 7.99 -19.34
C ALA A 248 6.45 8.32 -20.62
N ALA A 249 5.26 7.75 -20.83
CA ALA A 249 4.42 8.01 -22.00
C ALA A 249 3.84 9.43 -22.04
N LEU A 250 3.77 10.09 -20.89
CA LEU A 250 3.33 11.48 -20.76
C LEU A 250 4.49 12.48 -20.90
N THR A 251 5.75 12.02 -20.84
CA THR A 251 6.94 12.87 -21.01
C THR A 251 7.68 12.64 -22.33
N HIS A 252 7.64 11.43 -22.91
CA HIS A 252 8.36 11.06 -24.15
C HIS A 252 7.40 10.65 -25.29
N GLU A 253 7.71 11.06 -26.53
CA GLU A 253 6.87 10.75 -27.70
C GLU A 253 6.87 9.25 -28.01
N ASN A 254 8.05 8.63 -27.88
CA ASN A 254 8.25 7.20 -28.03
C ASN A 254 8.91 6.65 -26.77
N VAL A 255 8.14 5.93 -25.95
CA VAL A 255 8.68 5.25 -24.77
C VAL A 255 9.53 4.07 -25.21
N ASP A 256 10.86 4.27 -25.25
CA ASP A 256 11.80 3.17 -25.42
C ASP A 256 11.92 2.40 -24.09
N LYS A 257 11.93 1.07 -24.19
CA LYS A 257 12.20 0.18 -23.05
C LYS A 257 13.60 0.40 -22.47
N SER A 258 14.52 1.00 -23.24
CA SER A 258 15.85 1.37 -22.76
C SER A 258 15.78 2.38 -21.60
N ILE A 259 14.95 3.42 -21.72
CA ILE A 259 14.77 4.47 -20.69
C ILE A 259 14.26 3.86 -19.38
N LEU A 260 13.26 2.98 -19.46
CA LEU A 260 12.71 2.30 -18.29
C LEU A 260 13.72 1.35 -17.63
N LYS A 261 14.60 0.72 -18.43
CA LYS A 261 15.67 -0.14 -17.90
C LYS A 261 16.77 0.66 -17.24
N GLU A 262 17.19 1.76 -17.85
CA GLU A 262 18.23 2.66 -17.33
C GLU A 262 17.84 3.24 -15.98
N HIS A 263 16.58 3.62 -15.81
CA HIS A 263 16.07 4.17 -14.55
C HIS A 263 15.30 3.15 -13.68
N SER A 264 15.49 1.85 -13.93
CA SER A 264 14.78 0.78 -13.22
C SER A 264 14.95 0.83 -11.71
N GLY A 265 16.13 1.21 -11.21
CA GLY A 265 16.38 1.39 -9.77
C GLY A 265 15.54 2.50 -9.16
N THR A 266 15.39 3.64 -9.86
CA THR A 266 14.54 4.75 -9.43
C THR A 266 13.07 4.34 -9.43
N ILE A 267 12.61 3.75 -10.53
CA ILE A 267 11.21 3.30 -10.68
C ILE A 267 10.87 2.31 -9.57
N TRP A 268 11.76 1.35 -9.30
CA TRP A 268 11.59 0.39 -8.22
C TRP A 268 11.51 1.06 -6.85
N PHE A 269 12.37 2.04 -6.57
CA PHE A 269 12.36 2.76 -5.30
C PHE A 269 11.09 3.61 -5.12
N VAL A 270 10.64 4.31 -6.16
CA VAL A 270 9.38 5.07 -6.11
C VAL A 270 8.19 4.12 -5.94
N ALA A 271 8.18 2.98 -6.63
CA ALA A 271 7.18 1.93 -6.42
C ALA A 271 7.21 1.39 -4.99
N PHE A 272 8.40 1.15 -4.41
CA PHE A 272 8.53 0.75 -3.01
C PHE A 272 7.90 1.78 -2.05
N VAL A 273 8.19 3.08 -2.21
CA VAL A 273 7.56 4.13 -1.39
C VAL A 273 6.05 4.17 -1.61
N THR A 274 5.61 3.98 -2.85
CA THR A 274 4.21 4.00 -3.25
C THR A 274 3.41 2.89 -2.57
N VAL A 275 3.94 1.66 -2.51
CA VAL A 275 3.23 0.54 -1.88
C VAL A 275 3.11 0.66 -0.37
N LEU A 276 3.88 1.55 0.27
CA LEU A 276 3.71 1.81 1.70
C LEU A 276 2.34 2.41 2.03
N PHE A 277 1.74 3.14 1.08
CA PHE A 277 0.37 3.65 1.22
C PHE A 277 -0.64 2.51 1.36
N ASN A 278 -0.36 1.34 0.77
CA ASN A 278 -1.24 0.17 0.84
C ASN A 278 -1.29 -0.50 2.22
N PHE A 279 -0.48 -0.09 3.19
CA PHE A 279 -0.60 -0.58 4.57
C PHE A 279 -1.66 0.18 5.38
N VAL A 280 -2.06 1.37 4.95
CA VAL A 280 -3.07 2.18 5.62
C VAL A 280 -4.26 2.32 4.67
N PRO A 281 -5.40 1.63 4.92
CA PRO A 281 -6.53 1.60 3.98
C PRO A 281 -7.02 2.99 3.52
N VAL A 282 -6.99 3.98 4.41
CA VAL A 282 -7.37 5.36 4.09
C VAL A 282 -6.35 6.04 3.18
N PHE A 283 -5.06 5.70 3.30
CA PHE A 283 -4.01 6.26 2.46
C PHE A 283 -3.81 5.48 1.16
N ASN A 284 -4.28 4.24 1.09
CA ASN A 284 -4.19 3.38 -0.09
C ASN A 284 -4.68 4.06 -1.37
N ILE A 285 -5.79 4.81 -1.29
CA ILE A 285 -6.37 5.54 -2.43
C ILE A 285 -5.41 6.54 -3.07
N PHE A 286 -4.40 7.02 -2.32
CA PHE A 286 -3.41 7.98 -2.79
C PHE A 286 -2.19 7.32 -3.45
N GLY A 287 -1.91 6.05 -3.13
CA GLY A 287 -0.68 5.38 -3.56
C GLY A 287 -0.44 5.44 -5.07
N PRO A 288 -1.31 4.85 -5.90
CA PRO A 288 -1.10 4.83 -7.34
C PRO A 288 -0.91 6.21 -7.98
N PHE A 289 -1.68 7.21 -7.54
CA PHE A 289 -1.55 8.59 -8.01
C PHE A 289 -0.24 9.23 -7.55
N PHE A 290 0.17 9.02 -6.30
CA PHE A 290 1.49 9.46 -5.81
C PHE A 290 2.62 8.89 -6.65
N GLY A 291 2.56 7.59 -6.97
CA GLY A 291 3.55 6.91 -7.79
C GLY A 291 3.65 7.54 -9.18
N LEU A 292 2.49 7.74 -9.84
CA LEU A 292 2.42 8.37 -11.15
C LEU A 292 3.01 9.79 -11.16
N ILE A 293 2.58 10.65 -10.22
CA ILE A 293 3.04 12.04 -10.13
C ILE A 293 4.55 12.10 -9.89
N THR A 294 5.05 11.27 -8.98
CA THR A 294 6.47 11.21 -8.63
C THR A 294 7.32 10.76 -9.82
N MET A 295 6.89 9.71 -10.53
CA MET A 295 7.60 9.22 -11.71
C MET A 295 7.53 10.21 -12.87
N PHE A 296 6.39 10.89 -13.07
CA PHE A 296 6.24 11.93 -14.10
C PHE A 296 7.21 13.08 -13.85
N HIS A 297 7.24 13.62 -12.63
CA HIS A 297 8.18 14.67 -12.26
C HIS A 297 9.63 14.21 -12.46
N TYR A 298 9.97 12.98 -12.05
CA TYR A 298 11.30 12.45 -12.23
C TYR A 298 11.71 12.41 -13.71
N PHE A 299 10.87 11.87 -14.61
CA PHE A 299 11.18 11.83 -16.03
C PHE A 299 11.29 13.24 -16.64
N LYS A 300 10.41 14.19 -16.28
CA LYS A 300 10.54 15.58 -16.71
C LYS A 300 11.87 16.22 -16.28
N THR A 301 12.35 15.93 -15.07
CA THR A 301 13.65 16.46 -14.63
C THR A 301 14.86 15.85 -15.36
N LEU A 302 14.68 14.73 -16.06
CA LEU A 302 15.74 14.16 -16.91
C LEU A 302 15.79 14.85 -18.27
N ASP A 303 14.63 15.24 -18.82
CA ASP A 303 14.53 15.89 -20.14
C ASP A 303 15.00 17.35 -20.12
N ASN A 304 14.97 18.01 -18.96
CA ASN A 304 15.42 19.39 -18.78
C ASN A 304 16.96 19.53 -18.57
N HIS A 305 17.72 18.51 -18.97
CA HIS A 305 19.19 18.48 -18.98
C HIS A 305 19.72 17.99 -20.33
#